data_AF-L1NYB4-F1
#
_entry.id   AF-L1NYB4-F1
#
_cell.length_a   1.000
_cell.length_b   1.000
_cell.length_c   1.000
_cell.angle_alpha   90.00
_cell.angle_beta   90.00
_cell.angle_gamma   90.00
#
_symmetry.space_group_name_H-M   'P 1'
#
loop_
_entity.id
_entity.type
_entity.pdbx_description
1 polymer ?
#
loop_
_entity_poly.entity_id
_entity_poly.type
_entity_poly.pdbx_seq_one_letter_code
_entity_poly.pdbx_strand_id
1 'polypeptide(L)'
;MELIFEHNKKTKDKAVWVEDIRRIIRASVSSRAKEGLIVDFINETDLDAMADAPAVIEAFYQYARQVQQQEAAELITSEGLNEAEAKRYLAVSLKREYASENGTDLNDVLPKMSPLNPQYRTKKQNVFEKIAAFVEKFKGVGGSLDKE
;
A
#
# COMPACT_ATOMS: atom_id res chain seq x y z
N MET A 1 24.45 8.93 -8.18
CA MET A 1 23.24 8.36 -8.85
C MET A 1 22.47 9.41 -9.65
N GLU A 2 22.45 10.70 -9.24
CA GLU A 2 21.84 11.79 -10.05
C GLU A 2 22.42 11.95 -11.47
N LEU A 3 23.73 11.74 -11.64
CA LEU A 3 24.37 11.84 -12.97
C LEU A 3 23.86 10.79 -13.98
N ILE A 4 23.47 9.59 -13.52
CA ILE A 4 22.92 8.53 -14.39
C ILE A 4 21.48 8.89 -14.78
N PHE A 5 20.72 9.44 -13.84
CA PHE A 5 19.35 9.90 -14.04
C PHE A 5 19.26 10.98 -15.14
N GLU A 6 20.12 12.01 -15.06
CA GLU A 6 20.17 13.11 -16.04
C GLU A 6 20.64 12.65 -17.44
N HIS A 7 21.58 11.71 -17.50
CA HIS A 7 22.11 11.20 -18.76
C HIS A 7 21.07 10.35 -19.51
N ASN A 8 20.35 9.48 -18.81
CA ASN A 8 19.38 8.56 -19.41
C ASN A 8 18.07 9.25 -19.85
N LYS A 9 17.66 10.34 -19.18
CA LYS A 9 16.57 11.22 -19.66
C LYS A 9 16.89 11.83 -21.03
N LYS A 10 18.15 12.20 -21.28
CA LYS A 10 18.60 12.85 -22.52
C LYS A 10 18.80 11.88 -23.68
N THR A 11 19.19 10.63 -23.42
CA THR A 11 19.46 9.61 -24.46
C THR A 11 18.20 8.92 -25.01
N LYS A 12 17.00 9.25 -24.50
CA LYS A 12 15.68 8.77 -24.99
C LYS A 12 15.45 7.26 -24.92
N ASP A 13 16.28 6.50 -24.21
CA ASP A 13 15.99 5.08 -23.98
C ASP A 13 15.02 4.92 -22.80
N LYS A 14 13.73 4.97 -23.12
CA LYS A 14 12.63 4.86 -22.17
C LYS A 14 12.72 3.60 -21.31
N ALA A 15 13.26 2.50 -21.85
CA ALA A 15 13.41 1.25 -21.11
C ALA A 15 14.49 1.35 -20.03
N VAL A 16 15.65 1.95 -20.35
CA VAL A 16 16.75 2.16 -19.39
C VAL A 16 16.31 3.10 -18.26
N TRP A 17 15.58 4.15 -18.59
CA TRP A 17 15.10 5.12 -17.61
C TRP A 17 14.00 4.55 -16.69
N VAL A 18 13.09 3.73 -17.21
CA VAL A 18 12.12 2.97 -16.39
C VAL A 18 12.84 2.04 -15.40
N GLU A 19 13.87 1.33 -15.84
CA GLU A 19 14.64 0.44 -14.96
C GLU A 19 15.42 1.20 -13.88
N ASP A 20 15.95 2.39 -14.20
CA ASP A 20 16.59 3.25 -13.20
C ASP A 20 15.59 3.76 -12.15
N ILE A 21 14.38 4.16 -12.56
CA ILE A 21 13.30 4.54 -11.65
C ILE A 21 12.89 3.36 -10.76
N ARG A 22 12.70 2.16 -11.34
CA ARG A 22 12.44 0.94 -10.56
C ARG A 22 13.52 0.69 -9.52
N ARG A 23 14.78 0.84 -9.89
CA ARG A 23 15.92 0.65 -8.98
C ARG A 23 15.92 1.69 -7.86
N ILE A 24 15.69 2.96 -8.18
CA ILE A 24 15.64 4.05 -7.18
C ILE A 24 14.51 3.80 -6.19
N ILE A 25 13.31 3.47 -6.68
CA ILE A 25 12.17 3.20 -5.80
C ILE A 25 12.42 1.92 -4.98
N ARG A 26 12.87 0.82 -5.58
CA ARG A 26 13.23 -0.40 -4.80
C ARG A 26 14.32 -0.15 -3.75
N ALA A 27 15.27 0.73 -4.03
CA ALA A 27 16.29 1.11 -3.04
C ALA A 27 15.71 1.97 -1.91
N SER A 28 14.66 2.73 -2.17
CA SER A 28 13.97 3.55 -1.16
C SER A 28 12.89 2.79 -0.38
N VAL A 29 12.34 1.69 -0.92
CA VAL A 29 11.33 0.86 -0.26
C VAL A 29 11.79 -0.59 -0.04
N SER A 30 11.89 -0.98 1.23
CA SER A 30 12.39 -2.28 1.68
C SER A 30 11.29 -3.37 1.74
N SER A 31 10.61 -3.69 0.64
CA SER A 31 9.77 -4.90 0.61
C SER A 31 9.40 -5.38 -0.79
N ARG A 32 9.44 -6.71 -1.01
CA ARG A 32 8.89 -7.37 -2.21
C ARG A 32 7.39 -7.16 -2.37
N ALA A 33 6.65 -6.96 -1.28
CA ALA A 33 5.20 -6.75 -1.35
C ALA A 33 4.78 -5.46 -2.06
N LYS A 34 5.71 -4.53 -2.27
CA LYS A 34 5.48 -3.27 -2.97
C LYS A 34 5.80 -3.32 -4.46
N GLU A 35 6.36 -4.42 -4.95
CA GLU A 35 6.80 -4.52 -6.35
C GLU A 35 5.65 -4.26 -7.32
N GLY A 36 4.46 -4.81 -7.05
CA GLY A 36 3.25 -4.52 -7.83
C GLY A 36 2.94 -3.02 -7.86
N LEU A 37 2.93 -2.36 -6.70
CA LEU A 37 2.65 -0.92 -6.59
C LEU A 37 3.64 -0.06 -7.38
N ILE A 38 4.91 -0.46 -7.45
CA ILE A 38 5.95 0.22 -8.25
C ILE A 38 5.70 0.01 -9.74
N VAL A 39 5.35 -1.22 -10.15
CA VAL A 39 5.04 -1.53 -11.55
C VAL A 39 3.81 -0.77 -12.02
N ASP A 40 2.75 -0.75 -11.21
CA ASP A 40 1.50 -0.05 -11.51
C ASP A 40 1.74 1.46 -11.62
N PHE A 41 2.48 2.05 -10.67
CA PHE A 41 2.88 3.47 -10.74
C PHE A 41 3.57 3.82 -12.07
N ILE A 42 4.52 3.00 -12.51
CA ILE A 42 5.27 3.23 -13.74
C ILE A 42 4.39 3.12 -14.99
N ASN A 43 3.40 2.23 -14.96
CA ASN A 43 2.48 2.03 -16.08
C ASN A 43 1.41 3.12 -16.15
N GLU A 44 0.98 3.65 -15.00
CA GLU A 44 -0.14 4.59 -14.90
C GLU A 44 0.30 6.06 -14.88
N THR A 45 1.60 6.33 -14.70
CA THR A 45 2.11 7.70 -14.56
C THR A 45 2.96 8.09 -15.76
N ASP A 46 2.75 9.32 -16.27
CA ASP A 46 3.65 9.93 -17.22
C ASP A 46 4.92 10.42 -16.52
N LEU A 47 5.88 9.51 -16.40
CA LEU A 47 7.17 9.80 -15.83
C LEU A 47 7.94 10.86 -16.67
N ASP A 48 7.63 11.03 -17.97
CA ASP A 48 8.41 11.88 -18.89
C ASP A 48 8.19 13.37 -18.53
N ALA A 49 7.06 13.65 -17.89
CA ALA A 49 6.69 14.96 -17.35
C ALA A 49 7.44 15.33 -16.06
N MET A 50 8.19 14.41 -15.44
CA MET A 50 8.87 14.65 -14.16
C MET A 50 10.23 15.31 -14.34
N ALA A 51 10.55 16.25 -13.45
CA ALA A 51 11.78 17.04 -13.53
C ALA A 51 13.02 16.19 -13.19
N ASP A 52 13.01 15.55 -12.03
CA ASP A 52 14.15 14.86 -11.43
C ASP A 52 13.75 13.62 -10.59
N ALA A 53 14.74 12.91 -10.03
CA ALA A 53 14.50 11.73 -9.21
C ALA A 53 13.69 12.03 -7.93
N PRO A 54 13.94 13.13 -7.18
CA PRO A 54 13.07 13.55 -6.07
C PRO A 54 11.60 13.71 -6.47
N ALA A 55 11.31 14.33 -7.61
CA ALA A 55 9.94 14.48 -8.10
C ALA A 55 9.26 13.13 -8.38
N VAL A 56 10.01 12.15 -8.94
CA VAL A 56 9.52 10.78 -9.15
C VAL A 56 9.18 10.09 -7.82
N ILE A 57 10.04 10.25 -6.82
CA ILE A 57 9.82 9.66 -5.49
C ILE A 57 8.59 10.28 -4.83
N GLU A 58 8.44 11.60 -4.88
CA GLU A 58 7.26 12.28 -4.34
C GLU A 58 5.98 11.81 -5.03
N ALA A 59 5.98 11.76 -6.36
CA ALA A 59 4.85 11.28 -7.16
C ALA A 59 4.49 9.84 -6.81
N PHE A 60 5.47 8.96 -6.63
CA PHE A 60 5.24 7.58 -6.18
C PHE A 60 4.53 7.53 -4.83
N TYR A 61 4.96 8.33 -3.84
CA TYR A 61 4.30 8.35 -2.53
C TYR A 61 2.89 8.94 -2.59
N GLN A 62 2.63 9.93 -3.45
CA GLN A 62 1.27 10.44 -3.68
C GLN A 62 0.37 9.35 -4.27
N TYR A 63 0.85 8.68 -5.32
CA TYR A 63 0.17 7.55 -5.95
C TYR A 63 -0.12 6.44 -4.94
N ALA A 64 0.90 6.02 -4.19
CA ALA A 64 0.79 4.96 -3.19
C ALA A 64 -0.25 5.26 -2.12
N ARG A 65 -0.40 6.52 -1.68
CA ARG A 65 -1.45 6.93 -0.73
C ARG A 65 -2.86 6.87 -1.32
N GLN A 66 -3.01 7.22 -2.60
CA GLN A 66 -4.31 7.11 -3.28
C GLN A 66 -4.73 5.65 -3.40
N VAL A 67 -3.82 4.78 -3.85
CA VAL A 67 -4.06 3.34 -3.95
C VAL A 67 -4.32 2.72 -2.57
N GLN A 68 -3.57 3.14 -1.54
CA GLN A 68 -3.80 2.69 -0.16
C GLN A 68 -5.23 2.98 0.33
N GLN A 69 -5.74 4.19 0.06
CA GLN A 69 -7.12 4.56 0.44
C GLN A 69 -8.16 3.75 -0.34
N GLN A 70 -7.93 3.54 -1.64
CA GLN A 70 -8.82 2.74 -2.48
C GLN A 70 -8.86 1.28 -2.00
N GLU A 71 -7.71 0.63 -1.85
CA GLU A 71 -7.63 -0.77 -1.43
C GLU A 71 -8.15 -0.98 0.00
N ALA A 72 -7.99 0.00 0.88
CA ALA A 72 -8.61 -0.04 2.21
C ALA A 72 -10.15 -0.05 2.11
N ALA A 73 -10.73 0.83 1.28
CA ALA A 73 -12.17 0.87 1.07
C ALA A 73 -12.69 -0.41 0.39
N GLU A 74 -11.96 -0.95 -0.58
CA GLU A 74 -12.30 -2.22 -1.24
C GLU A 74 -12.22 -3.40 -0.27
N LEU A 75 -11.20 -3.47 0.59
CA LEU A 75 -11.08 -4.51 1.62
C LEU A 75 -12.25 -4.44 2.61
N ILE A 76 -12.58 -3.25 3.11
CA ILE A 76 -13.71 -3.03 4.02
C ILE A 76 -15.02 -3.46 3.38
N THR A 77 -15.25 -3.04 2.13
CA THR A 77 -16.51 -3.33 1.41
C THR A 77 -16.64 -4.82 1.07
N SER A 78 -15.59 -5.41 0.51
CA SER A 78 -15.61 -6.82 0.05
C SER A 78 -15.75 -7.82 1.19
N GLU A 79 -15.18 -7.52 2.36
CA GLU A 79 -15.31 -8.38 3.53
C GLU A 79 -16.51 -8.03 4.42
N GLY A 80 -17.22 -6.93 4.12
CA GLY A 80 -18.33 -6.43 4.93
C GLY A 80 -17.89 -6.07 6.35
N LEU A 81 -16.72 -5.44 6.49
CA LEU A 81 -16.15 -5.07 7.78
C LEU A 81 -16.90 -3.90 8.41
N ASN A 82 -16.78 -3.76 9.72
CA ASN A 82 -17.20 -2.54 10.39
C ASN A 82 -16.25 -1.40 9.99
N GLU A 83 -16.74 -0.45 9.18
CA GLU A 83 -15.92 0.56 8.52
C GLU A 83 -15.06 1.38 9.50
N ALA A 84 -15.66 1.91 10.58
CA ALA A 84 -14.94 2.76 11.53
C ALA A 84 -13.85 1.98 12.29
N GLU A 85 -14.18 0.77 12.75
CA GLU A 85 -13.25 -0.10 13.45
C GLU A 85 -12.13 -0.60 12.52
N ALA A 86 -12.48 -0.94 11.27
CA ALA A 86 -11.53 -1.35 10.25
C ALA A 86 -10.53 -0.24 9.89
N LYS A 87 -11.01 0.99 9.64
CA LYS A 87 -10.14 2.15 9.37
C LYS A 87 -9.19 2.39 10.53
N ARG A 88 -9.69 2.37 11.77
CA ARG A 88 -8.86 2.51 12.98
C ARG A 88 -7.81 1.41 13.08
N TYR A 89 -8.21 0.15 12.92
CA TYR A 89 -7.30 -0.99 13.00
C TYR A 89 -6.21 -0.96 11.93
N LEU A 90 -6.58 -0.64 10.68
CA LEU A 90 -5.65 -0.49 9.57
C LEU A 90 -4.65 0.64 9.83
N ALA A 91 -5.11 1.80 10.29
CA ALA A 91 -4.24 2.93 10.61
C ALA A 91 -3.23 2.60 11.73
N VAL A 92 -3.69 1.95 12.80
CA VAL A 92 -2.81 1.49 13.89
C VAL A 92 -1.81 0.44 13.39
N SER A 93 -2.25 -0.51 12.58
CA SER A 93 -1.40 -1.58 12.05
C SER A 93 -0.34 -1.03 11.09
N LEU A 94 -0.69 -0.08 10.22
CA LEU A 94 0.26 0.62 9.36
C LEU A 94 1.27 1.42 10.16
N LYS A 95 0.84 2.12 11.21
CA LYS A 95 1.73 2.87 12.11
C LYS A 95 2.71 1.97 12.86
N ARG A 96 2.29 0.75 13.19
CA ARG A 96 3.14 -0.27 13.84
C ARG A 96 3.93 -1.12 12.84
N GLU A 97 3.61 -1.00 11.55
CA GLU A 97 4.18 -1.78 10.45
C GLU A 97 3.85 -3.29 10.46
N TYR A 98 2.91 -3.73 11.30
CA TYR A 98 2.39 -5.10 11.34
C TYR A 98 0.94 -5.14 11.85
N ALA A 99 0.18 -6.14 11.40
CA ALA A 99 -1.14 -6.46 11.94
C ALA A 99 -1.03 -7.41 13.13
N SER A 100 -1.85 -7.22 14.17
CA SER A 100 -1.84 -8.02 15.40
C SER A 100 -3.18 -8.71 15.63
N GLU A 101 -3.18 -10.03 15.76
CA GLU A 101 -4.38 -10.77 16.21
C GLU A 101 -4.61 -10.70 17.72
N ASN A 102 -3.62 -10.19 18.47
CA ASN A 102 -3.70 -10.05 19.91
C ASN A 102 -4.69 -8.94 20.29
N GLY A 103 -5.47 -9.20 21.34
CA GLY A 103 -6.50 -8.27 21.83
C GLY A 103 -7.86 -8.48 21.17
N THR A 104 -8.73 -7.49 21.29
CA THR A 104 -10.11 -7.54 20.78
C THR A 104 -10.33 -6.74 19.51
N ASP A 105 -9.39 -5.85 19.15
CA ASP A 105 -9.57 -4.91 18.05
C ASP A 105 -9.95 -5.60 16.73
N LEU A 106 -9.29 -6.72 16.38
CA LEU A 106 -9.63 -7.48 15.17
C LEU A 106 -11.05 -8.07 15.22
N ASN A 107 -11.58 -8.38 16.40
CA ASN A 107 -12.96 -8.88 16.52
C ASN A 107 -13.96 -7.75 16.24
N ASP A 108 -13.65 -6.50 16.63
CA ASP A 108 -14.52 -5.34 16.42
C ASP A 108 -14.57 -4.91 14.93
N VAL A 109 -13.53 -5.27 14.16
CA VAL A 109 -13.45 -5.10 12.70
C VAL A 109 -14.42 -6.03 11.96
N LEU A 110 -14.69 -7.23 12.50
CA LEU A 110 -15.51 -8.22 11.81
C LEU A 110 -17.00 -7.81 11.79
N PRO A 111 -17.76 -8.23 10.77
CA PRO A 111 -19.21 -8.08 10.79
C PRO A 111 -19.81 -8.75 12.02
N LYS A 112 -20.96 -8.24 12.47
CA LYS A 112 -21.70 -8.85 13.59
C LYS A 112 -22.08 -10.29 13.26
N MET A 113 -21.46 -11.23 13.95
CA MET A 113 -21.80 -12.65 13.87
C MET A 113 -21.71 -13.26 15.28
N SER A 114 -22.46 -14.34 15.52
CA SER A 114 -22.27 -15.12 16.75
C SER A 114 -20.87 -15.75 16.76
N PRO A 115 -20.10 -15.67 17.86
CA PRO A 115 -18.84 -16.41 17.99
C PRO A 115 -19.02 -17.94 17.92
N LEU A 116 -20.24 -18.44 18.14
CA LEU A 116 -20.60 -19.84 17.98
C LEU A 116 -20.90 -20.22 16.52
N ASN A 117 -20.92 -19.25 15.61
CA ASN A 117 -21.03 -19.54 14.18
C ASN A 117 -19.74 -20.28 13.73
N PRO A 118 -19.85 -21.49 13.17
CA PRO A 118 -18.68 -22.28 12.76
C PRO A 118 -17.81 -21.56 11.72
N GLN A 119 -18.37 -20.62 10.94
CA GLN A 119 -17.64 -19.84 9.94
C GLN A 119 -16.86 -18.66 10.55
N TYR A 120 -17.12 -18.30 11.81
CA TYR A 120 -16.50 -17.14 12.46
C TYR A 120 -14.98 -17.22 12.46
N ARG A 121 -14.42 -18.37 12.84
CA ARG A 121 -12.96 -18.55 12.92
C ARG A 121 -12.30 -18.44 11.56
N THR A 122 -12.89 -19.06 10.53
CA THR A 122 -12.39 -18.99 9.16
C THR A 122 -12.46 -17.58 8.62
N LYS A 123 -13.58 -16.86 8.82
CA LYS A 123 -13.68 -15.46 8.39
C LYS A 123 -12.66 -14.57 9.09
N LYS A 124 -12.48 -14.73 10.41
CA LYS A 124 -11.47 -14.00 11.18
C LYS A 124 -10.06 -14.20 10.60
N GLN A 125 -9.67 -15.45 10.35
CA GLN A 125 -8.36 -15.78 9.79
C GLN A 125 -8.17 -15.17 8.39
N ASN A 126 -9.15 -15.34 7.49
CA ASN A 126 -9.08 -14.81 6.14
C ASN A 126 -8.97 -13.28 6.11
N VAL A 127 -9.75 -12.60 6.95
CA VAL A 127 -9.70 -11.14 7.09
C VAL A 127 -8.35 -10.70 7.64
N PHE A 128 -7.81 -11.40 8.64
CA PHE A 128 -6.50 -11.10 9.19
C PHE A 128 -5.39 -11.22 8.14
N GLU A 129 -5.38 -12.30 7.36
CA GLU A 129 -4.38 -12.50 6.30
C GLU A 129 -4.42 -11.40 5.25
N LYS A 130 -5.63 -10.99 4.84
CA LYS A 130 -5.81 -9.87 3.90
C LYS A 130 -5.31 -8.55 4.49
N ILE A 131 -5.60 -8.27 5.76
CA ILE A 131 -5.11 -7.07 6.43
C ILE A 131 -3.58 -7.12 6.58
N ALA A 132 -3.00 -8.26 6.96
CA ALA A 132 -1.55 -8.41 7.08
C ALA A 132 -0.85 -8.18 5.72
N ALA A 133 -1.41 -8.71 4.64
CA ALA A 133 -0.92 -8.46 3.28
C ALA A 133 -1.03 -6.98 2.89
N PHE A 134 -2.16 -6.33 3.21
CA PHE A 134 -2.35 -4.89 3.01
C PHE A 134 -1.31 -4.07 3.78
N VAL A 135 -1.08 -4.38 5.06
CA VAL A 135 -0.09 -3.68 5.89
C VAL A 135 1.32 -3.88 5.35
N GLU A 136 1.70 -5.09 4.93
CA GLU A 136 3.01 -5.34 4.34
C GLU A 136 3.21 -4.56 3.02
N LYS A 137 2.15 -4.47 2.20
CA LYS A 137 2.13 -3.66 0.98
C LYS A 137 2.30 -2.18 1.29
N PHE A 138 1.59 -1.61 2.27
CA PHE A 138 1.55 -0.15 2.47
C PHE A 138 2.35 0.39 3.68
N LYS A 139 3.02 -0.44 4.49
CA LYS A 139 3.90 0.05 5.57
C LYS A 139 4.97 0.99 5.01
N GLY A 140 5.22 2.10 5.71
CA GLY A 140 6.18 3.13 5.28
C GLY A 140 5.67 4.13 4.23
N VAL A 141 4.48 3.95 3.65
CA VAL A 141 3.89 4.91 2.68
C VAL A 141 3.42 6.21 3.35
N GLY A 142 3.00 6.12 4.62
CA GLY A 142 2.41 7.23 5.37
C GLY A 142 1.00 7.61 4.89
N GLY A 143 0.46 8.73 5.35
CA GLY A 143 -0.88 9.20 5.02
C GLY A 143 -1.97 8.78 6.03
N SER A 144 -3.15 9.40 5.88
CA SER A 144 -4.35 9.04 6.66
C SER A 144 -5.31 8.20 5.81
N LEU A 145 -5.96 7.24 6.45
CA LEU A 145 -7.08 6.47 5.87
C LEU A 145 -8.43 7.18 6.05
N ASP A 146 -8.44 8.26 6.83
CA ASP A 146 -9.59 9.14 6.96
C ASP A 146 -9.53 10.16 5.82
N LYS A 147 -10.53 10.12 4.93
CA LYS A 147 -10.85 11.29 4.10
C LYS A 147 -11.67 12.23 4.97
N GLU A 148 -11.19 13.45 5.17
CA GLU A 148 -12.05 14.58 5.55
C GLU A 148 -13.12 14.82 4.48
#